data_AF-A0A7X7D8H9-F1
#
_entry.id   AF-A0A7X7D8H9-F1
#
_cell.length_a   1.000
_cell.length_b   1.000
_cell.length_c   1.000
_cell.angle_alpha   90.00
_cell.angle_beta   90.00
_cell.angle_gamma   90.00
#
_symmetry.space_group_name_H-M   'P 1'
#
loop_
_entity.id
_entity.type
_entity.pdbx_description
1 polymer ?
#
loop_
_entity_poly.entity_id
_entity_poly.type
_entity_poly.pdbx_seq_one_letter_code
_entity_poly.pdbx_strand_id
1 'polypeptide(L)' 'MNELEERWRDLGEFIREQRRVGHLSLRKLSEMAGISNPYLSQIERG' A
#
# COMPACT_ATOMS: atom_id res chain seq x y z
N MET A 1 -4.21 0.49 22.45
CA MET A 1 -4.24 0.38 20.98
C MET A 1 -2.98 -0.39 20.59
N ASN A 2 -3.08 -1.37 19.70
CA ASN A 2 -1.98 -2.27 19.39
C ASN A 2 -0.98 -1.54 18.49
N GLU A 3 0.22 -1.23 19.00
CA GLU A 3 1.26 -0.45 18.29
C GLU A 3 1.59 -1.02 16.89
N LEU A 4 1.48 -2.34 16.73
CA LEU A 4 1.68 -3.01 15.45
C LEU A 4 0.63 -2.62 14.39
N GLU A 5 -0.64 -2.49 14.79
CA GLU A 5 -1.73 -2.11 13.89
C GLU A 5 -1.59 -0.66 13.42
N GLU A 6 -1.08 0.22 14.28
CA GLU A 6 -0.83 1.62 13.94
C GLU A 6 0.29 1.72 12.90
N ARG A 7 1.42 1.03 13.15
CA ARG A 7 2.52 0.96 12.19
C ARG A 7 2.13 0.35 10.85
N TRP A 8 1.19 -0.60 10.83
CA TRP A 8 0.70 -1.19 9.60
C TRP A 8 -0.17 -0.21 8.79
N ARG A 9 -1.01 0.58 9.46
CA ARG A 9 -1.77 1.67 8.82
C ARG A 9 -0.85 2.73 8.24
N ASP A 10 0.15 3.17 9.01
CA ASP A 10 1.13 4.17 8.55
C ASP A 10 1.87 3.70 7.29
N LEU A 11 2.27 2.42 7.25
CA LEU A 11 2.89 1.82 6.07
C LEU A 11 1.94 1.82 4.86
N GLY A 12 0.68 1.44 5.07
CA GLY A 12 -0.36 1.46 4.04
C GLY A 12 -0.58 2.85 3.45
N GLU A 13 -0.67 3.87 4.31
CA GLU A 13 -0.78 5.26 3.91
C GLU A 13 0.46 5.74 3.15
N PHE A 14 1.65 5.41 3.64
CA PHE A 14 2.90 5.73 2.97
C PHE A 14 2.98 5.15 1.56
N ILE A 15 2.66 3.86 1.40
CA ILE A 15 2.65 3.19 0.08
C ILE A 15 1.65 3.86 -0.86
N ARG A 16 0.45 4.17 -0.37
CA ARG A 16 -0.59 4.86 -1.15
C ARG A 16 -0.14 6.23 -1.63
N GLU A 17 0.58 6.97 -0.79
CA GLU A 17 1.11 8.29 -1.15
C GLU A 17 2.25 8.20 -2.17
N GLN A 18 3.22 7.30 -1.97
CA GLN A 18 4.27 7.06 -2.96
C GLN A 18 3.70 6.66 -4.32
N ARG A 19 2.63 5.85 -4.34
CA ARG A 19 1.92 5.49 -5.56
C ARG A 19 1.31 6.70 -6.27
N ARG A 20 0.71 7.62 -5.52
CA ARG A 20 0.11 8.86 -6.05
C ARG A 20 1.15 9.81 -6.60
N VAL A 21 2.25 10.02 -5.87
CA VAL A 21 3.41 10.83 -6.30
C VAL A 21 4.00 10.28 -7.59
N GLY A 22 4.14 8.95 -7.69
CA GLY A 22 4.61 8.29 -8.92
C GLY A 22 3.58 8.21 -10.05
N HIS A 23 2.37 8.75 -9.87
CA HIS A 23 1.24 8.64 -10.80
C HIS A 23 0.94 7.19 -11.25
N LEU A 24 1.16 6.23 -10.34
CA LEU A 24 0.98 4.81 -10.62
C LEU A 24 -0.46 4.39 -10.30
N SER A 25 -1.03 3.55 -11.17
CA SER A 25 -2.23 2.82 -10.80
C SER A 25 -1.89 1.74 -9.78
N LEU A 26 -2.88 1.32 -8.98
CA LEU A 26 -2.72 0.21 -8.03
C LEU A 26 -2.21 -1.06 -8.73
N ARG A 27 -2.72 -1.33 -9.94
CA ARG A 27 -2.28 -2.45 -10.78
C ARG A 27 -0.81 -2.33 -11.19
N LYS A 28 -0.38 -1.14 -11.61
CA LYS A 28 1.01 -0.93 -12.02
C LYS A 28 1.97 -1.13 -10.86
N LEU A 29 1.64 -0.58 -9.68
CA LEU A 29 2.46 -0.78 -8.49
C LEU A 29 2.49 -2.25 -8.05
N SER A 30 1.35 -2.95 -8.10
CA SER A 30 1.30 -4.39 -7.74
C SER A 30 2.15 -5.25 -8.67
N GLU A 31 2.12 -4.96 -9.98
CA GLU A 31 2.97 -5.64 -10.97
C GLU A 31 4.46 -5.38 -10.69
N MET A 32 4.85 -4.14 -10.38
CA MET A 32 6.23 -3.77 -10.05
C MET A 32 6.73 -4.42 -8.76
N ALA A 33 5.85 -4.53 -7.76
CA ALA A 33 6.15 -5.13 -6.47
C ALA A 33 6.08 -6.68 -6.48
N GLY A 34 5.63 -7.29 -7.58
CA GLY A 34 5.52 -8.74 -7.69
C GLY A 34 4.44 -9.34 -6.78
N ILE A 35 3.42 -8.56 -6.40
CA ILE A 35 2.31 -9.00 -5.54
C ILE A 35 0.97 -8.81 -6.24
N SER A 36 -0.07 -9.48 -5.72
CA SER A 36 -1.40 -9.37 -6.30
C SER A 36 -2.02 -7.99 -6.01
N ASN A 37 -2.82 -7.49 -6.95
CA ASN A 37 -3.56 -6.24 -6.80
C ASN A 37 -4.48 -6.25 -5.54
N PRO A 38 -5.23 -7.33 -5.23
CA PRO A 38 -6.00 -7.41 -3.99
C PRO A 38 -5.14 -7.29 -2.73
N TYR A 39 -3.94 -7.90 -2.71
CA TYR A 39 -3.05 -7.87 -1.54
C TYR A 39 -2.47 -6.47 -1.30
N LEU A 40 -2.00 -5.79 -2.36
CA LEU A 40 -1.56 -4.40 -2.26
C LEU A 40 -2.71 -3.49 -1.80
N SER A 41 -3.93 -3.74 -2.28
CA SER A 41 -5.12 -3.01 -1.88
C SER A 41 -5.45 -3.16 -0.38
N GLN A 42 -5.18 -4.34 0.21
CA GLN A 42 -5.33 -4.58 1.64
C GLN A 42 -4.29 -3.79 2.44
N ILE A 43 -3.03 -3.82 2.01
CA ILE A 43 -1.95 -3.08 2.65
C ILE A 43 -2.28 -1.57 2.70
N GLU A 44 -2.73 -0.97 1.58
CA GLU A 44 -3.08 0.46 1.53
C GLU A 44 -4.29 0.88 2.40
N ARG A 45 -5.04 -0.08 2.96
CA ARG A 45 -6.19 0.19 3.84
C ARG A 45 -5.90 -0.01 5.32
N GLY A 46 -4.82 -0.74 5.66
CA GLY A 46 -4.58 -1.23 7.02
C GLY A 46 -5.41 -2.47 7.31
#